data_AF-A0A7Y7TRH1-F1
#
_entry.id   AF-A0A7Y7TRH1-F1
#
_cell.length_a   1.000
_cell.length_b   1.000
_cell.length_c   1.000
_cell.angle_alpha   90.00
_cell.angle_beta   90.00
_cell.angle_gamma   90.00
#
_symmetry.space_group_name_H-M   'P 1'
#
loop_
_entity.id
_entity.type
_entity.pdbx_description
1 polymer ?
#
loop_
_entity_poly.entity_id
_entity_poly.type
_entity_poly.pdbx_seq_one_letter_code
_entity_poly.pdbx_strand_id
1 'polypeptide(L)'
;MSFEFDSFIEELRENENEAKRKIIDDYEQTVGPLSPVLEENKFYIDYVSKFDVLEYNVPEESYLDGFNYPLLLRLIASSLSSEYDLVFLNGCVINEKPDLNIIVLNSGQKLIRSIDSLWGFQIARLYEIYITEALLMQTLLNDEPSEDRLLENERTQRIKKHNQLVKEALAFSNPNLYSLGSSLNVGKKNRQINN
;
A
#
# COMPACT_ATOMS: atom_id res chain seq x y z
N MET A 1 7.23 -19.68 -0.62
CA MET A 1 6.19 -19.22 -1.56
C MET A 1 6.53 -17.77 -1.89
N SER A 2 6.53 -17.37 -3.15
CA SER A 2 6.83 -16.00 -3.60
C SER A 2 5.79 -15.56 -4.63
N PHE A 3 5.72 -14.27 -4.91
CA PHE A 3 4.95 -13.72 -6.02
C PHE A 3 5.92 -13.38 -7.17
N GLU A 4 5.69 -13.95 -8.35
CA GLU A 4 6.49 -13.72 -9.55
C GLU A 4 5.67 -12.92 -10.56
N PHE A 5 6.04 -11.66 -10.79
CA PHE A 5 5.27 -10.74 -11.62
C PHE A 5 5.13 -11.22 -13.07
N ASP A 6 6.24 -11.64 -13.70
CA ASP A 6 6.26 -12.12 -15.08
C ASP A 6 5.30 -13.31 -15.29
N SER A 7 5.39 -14.30 -14.41
CA SER A 7 4.50 -15.47 -14.45
C SER A 7 3.02 -15.10 -14.25
N PHE A 8 2.73 -14.13 -13.37
CA PHE A 8 1.37 -13.64 -13.18
C PHE A 8 0.81 -12.93 -14.42
N ILE A 9 1.63 -12.13 -15.11
CA ILE A 9 1.21 -11.46 -16.34
C ILE A 9 0.95 -12.48 -17.46
N GLU A 10 1.81 -13.48 -17.62
CA GLU A 10 1.57 -14.57 -18.59
C GLU A 10 0.29 -15.35 -18.26
N GLU A 11 0.03 -15.66 -16.99
CA GLU A 11 -1.21 -16.32 -16.57
C GLU A 11 -2.46 -15.47 -16.90
N LEU A 12 -2.36 -14.14 -16.78
CA LEU A 12 -3.44 -13.25 -17.17
C LEU A 12 -3.66 -13.21 -18.69
N ARG A 13 -2.58 -13.20 -19.49
CA ARG A 13 -2.64 -13.24 -20.96
C ARG A 13 -3.30 -14.53 -21.47
N GLU A 14 -2.94 -15.66 -20.86
CA GLU A 14 -3.44 -16.98 -21.25
C GLU A 14 -4.76 -17.35 -20.56
N ASN A 15 -5.35 -16.45 -19.77
CA ASN A 15 -6.51 -16.77 -18.96
C ASN A 15 -7.75 -17.09 -19.82
N GLU A 16 -8.41 -18.22 -19.54
CA GLU A 16 -9.67 -18.59 -20.21
C GLU A 16 -10.82 -17.62 -19.88
N ASN A 17 -10.75 -16.94 -18.74
CA ASN A 17 -11.72 -15.92 -18.38
C ASN A 17 -11.44 -14.62 -19.16
N GLU A 18 -12.29 -14.35 -20.15
CA GLU A 18 -12.20 -13.16 -21.00
C GLU A 18 -12.12 -11.85 -20.21
N ALA A 19 -12.86 -11.72 -19.10
CA ALA A 19 -12.84 -10.51 -18.29
C ALA A 19 -11.49 -10.29 -17.59
N LYS A 20 -10.76 -11.37 -17.24
CA LYS A 20 -9.41 -11.25 -16.68
C LYS A 20 -8.39 -10.90 -17.76
N ARG A 21 -8.45 -11.59 -18.91
CA ARG A 21 -7.54 -11.33 -20.02
C ARG A 21 -7.67 -9.90 -20.55
N LYS A 22 -8.90 -9.39 -20.62
CA LYS A 22 -9.21 -8.04 -21.09
C LYS A 22 -8.46 -6.94 -20.31
N ILE A 23 -8.10 -7.19 -19.05
CA ILE A 23 -7.34 -6.22 -18.24
C ILE A 23 -5.96 -5.95 -18.86
N ILE A 24 -5.29 -7.01 -19.33
CA ILE A 24 -4.00 -6.89 -20.03
C ILE A 24 -4.21 -6.32 -21.42
N ASP A 25 -5.19 -6.84 -22.17
CA ASP A 25 -5.47 -6.39 -23.54
C ASP A 25 -5.74 -4.87 -23.58
N ASP A 26 -6.60 -4.37 -22.68
CA ASP A 26 -6.93 -2.95 -22.59
C ASP A 26 -5.71 -2.12 -22.18
N TYR A 27 -4.94 -2.57 -21.19
CA TYR A 27 -3.74 -1.88 -20.77
C TYR A 27 -2.73 -1.77 -21.90
N GLU A 28 -2.43 -2.87 -22.60
CA GLU A 28 -1.42 -2.87 -23.66
C GLU A 28 -1.85 -2.08 -24.89
N GLN A 29 -3.16 -2.06 -25.19
CA GLN A 29 -3.73 -1.24 -26.26
C GLN A 29 -3.67 0.26 -25.95
N THR A 30 -3.96 0.66 -24.71
CA THR A 30 -4.08 2.08 -24.33
C THR A 30 -2.76 2.68 -23.84
N VAL A 31 -1.98 1.91 -23.07
CA VAL A 31 -0.79 2.38 -22.37
C VAL A 31 0.51 1.93 -23.07
N GLY A 32 0.50 0.72 -23.63
CA GLY A 32 1.65 0.07 -24.26
C GLY A 32 2.03 -1.26 -23.61
N PRO A 33 2.93 -2.04 -24.24
CA PRO A 33 3.26 -3.40 -23.81
C PRO A 33 3.85 -3.46 -22.40
N LEU A 34 3.48 -4.48 -21.64
CA LEU A 34 4.07 -4.74 -20.32
C LEU A 34 5.48 -5.34 -20.44
N SER A 35 6.44 -4.78 -19.70
CA SER A 35 7.75 -5.38 -19.50
C SER A 35 7.63 -6.53 -18.48
N PRO A 36 8.40 -7.63 -18.64
CA PRO A 36 8.50 -8.68 -17.60
C PRO A 36 9.14 -8.16 -16.30
N VAL A 37 9.82 -7.01 -16.34
CA VAL A 37 10.40 -6.36 -15.16
C VAL A 37 9.38 -5.37 -14.59
N LEU A 38 8.86 -5.66 -13.39
CA LEU A 38 7.81 -4.86 -12.74
C LEU A 38 8.14 -3.36 -12.73
N GLU A 39 9.36 -3.00 -12.34
CA GLU A 39 9.83 -1.63 -12.15
C GLU A 39 9.92 -0.82 -13.44
N GLU A 40 9.92 -1.48 -14.61
CA GLU A 40 9.96 -0.83 -15.92
C GLU A 40 8.57 -0.45 -16.45
N ASN A 41 7.51 -0.91 -15.79
CA ASN A 41 6.14 -0.69 -16.25
C ASN A 41 5.62 0.70 -15.86
N LYS A 42 4.86 1.32 -16.78
CA LYS A 42 4.37 2.69 -16.62
C LYS A 42 3.53 2.90 -15.36
N PHE A 43 2.60 1.99 -15.04
CA PHE A 43 1.81 2.08 -13.80
C PHE A 43 2.69 2.13 -12.54
N TYR A 44 3.82 1.41 -12.55
CA TYR A 44 4.76 1.38 -11.44
C TYR A 44 5.55 2.69 -11.36
N ILE A 45 6.16 3.09 -12.47
CA ILE A 45 6.99 4.30 -12.55
C ILE A 45 6.18 5.56 -12.24
N ASP A 46 4.98 5.66 -12.78
CA ASP A 46 4.16 6.86 -12.65
C ASP A 46 3.57 6.99 -11.25
N TYR A 47 3.23 5.88 -10.57
CA TYR A 47 2.45 5.93 -9.34
C TYR A 47 2.93 5.02 -8.21
N VAL A 48 3.03 3.70 -8.39
CA VAL A 48 3.35 2.77 -7.28
C VAL A 48 4.74 3.06 -6.66
N SER A 49 5.71 3.47 -7.47
CA SER A 49 7.06 3.85 -7.04
C SER A 49 7.12 5.10 -6.15
N LYS A 50 6.04 5.89 -6.08
CA LYS A 50 6.00 7.15 -5.30
C LYS A 50 5.74 6.93 -3.81
N PHE A 51 5.48 5.69 -3.42
CA PHE A 51 5.23 5.31 -2.03
C PHE A 51 6.54 4.84 -1.40
N ASP A 52 6.94 5.54 -0.34
CA ASP A 52 8.09 5.16 0.47
C ASP A 52 7.81 3.86 1.21
N VAL A 53 8.88 3.19 1.63
CA VAL A 53 8.77 1.92 2.36
C VAL A 53 9.20 2.16 3.79
N LEU A 54 8.42 1.60 4.71
CA LEU A 54 8.75 1.45 6.12
C LEU A 54 8.84 -0.05 6.42
N GLU A 55 9.73 -0.45 7.33
CA GLU A 55 9.67 -1.80 7.89
C GLU A 55 8.43 -1.95 8.79
N TYR A 56 7.72 -3.06 8.65
CA TYR A 56 6.52 -3.38 9.41
C TYR A 56 6.53 -4.86 9.83
N ASN A 57 5.64 -5.24 10.74
CA ASN A 57 5.52 -6.63 11.17
C ASN A 57 4.93 -7.49 10.04
N VAL A 58 5.61 -8.58 9.75
CA VAL A 58 5.24 -9.57 8.74
C VAL A 58 5.12 -10.93 9.43
N PRO A 59 4.39 -11.90 8.85
CA PRO A 59 4.30 -13.22 9.44
C PRO A 59 5.69 -13.85 9.63
N GLU A 60 5.93 -14.49 10.77
CA GLU A 60 7.24 -15.06 11.13
C GLU A 60 7.53 -16.42 10.47
N GLU A 61 6.58 -16.99 9.71
CA GLU A 61 6.79 -18.31 9.15
C GLU A 61 7.77 -18.29 7.96
N SER A 62 8.91 -18.97 8.12
CA SER A 62 10.00 -19.06 7.11
C SER A 62 9.59 -19.38 5.66
N TYR A 63 8.45 -20.05 5.42
CA TYR A 63 7.96 -20.31 4.05
C TYR A 63 7.36 -19.06 3.37
N LEU A 64 7.19 -17.97 4.11
CA LEU A 64 6.68 -16.66 3.69
C LEU A 64 7.80 -15.63 3.45
N ASP A 65 9.04 -15.95 3.82
CA ASP A 65 10.23 -15.09 3.58
C ASP A 65 10.47 -14.78 2.10
N GLY A 66 9.85 -15.53 1.18
CA GLY A 66 9.95 -15.32 -0.26
C GLY A 66 9.12 -14.15 -0.81
N PHE A 67 8.30 -13.49 0.00
CA PHE A 67 7.52 -12.33 -0.45
C PHE A 67 8.29 -11.02 -0.34
N ASN A 68 8.12 -10.15 -1.33
CA ASN A 68 8.68 -8.79 -1.32
C ASN A 68 7.77 -7.83 -0.52
N TYR A 69 7.80 -7.92 0.81
CA TYR A 69 7.00 -7.07 1.70
C TYR A 69 7.13 -5.55 1.46
N PRO A 70 8.32 -5.01 1.13
CA PRO A 70 8.45 -3.63 0.64
C PRO A 70 7.52 -3.30 -0.53
N LEU A 71 7.46 -4.17 -1.54
CA LEU A 71 6.55 -4.02 -2.67
C LEU A 71 5.08 -4.16 -2.24
N LEU A 72 4.76 -5.12 -1.37
CA LEU A 72 3.39 -5.30 -0.87
C LEU A 72 2.87 -4.02 -0.19
N LEU A 73 3.69 -3.37 0.65
CA LEU A 73 3.32 -2.09 1.26
C LEU A 73 3.03 -1.02 0.20
N ARG A 74 3.88 -0.88 -0.83
CA ARG A 74 3.65 0.09 -1.91
C ARG A 74 2.34 -0.18 -2.64
N LEU A 75 2.07 -1.44 -2.96
CA LEU A 75 0.84 -1.87 -3.62
C LEU A 75 -0.39 -1.53 -2.77
N ILE A 76 -0.40 -1.90 -1.49
CA ILE A 76 -1.46 -1.56 -0.53
C ILE A 76 -1.65 -0.05 -0.43
N ALA A 77 -0.57 0.71 -0.29
CA ALA A 77 -0.65 2.16 -0.12
C ALA A 77 -1.15 2.87 -1.38
N SER A 78 -0.81 2.34 -2.56
CA SER A 78 -1.24 2.88 -3.85
C SER A 78 -2.67 2.51 -4.25
N SER A 79 -3.22 1.43 -3.71
CA SER A 79 -4.59 0.95 -3.98
C SER A 79 -5.62 2.06 -3.77
N LEU A 80 -6.71 2.10 -4.54
CA LEU A 80 -7.84 3.01 -4.29
C LEU A 80 -9.03 2.27 -3.67
N SER A 81 -9.10 0.96 -3.85
CA SER A 81 -10.17 0.07 -3.35
C SER A 81 -10.02 -0.33 -1.87
N SER A 82 -8.88 -0.02 -1.24
CA SER A 82 -8.64 -0.31 0.17
C SER A 82 -7.93 0.84 0.88
N GLU A 83 -8.21 1.01 2.16
CA GLU A 83 -7.47 1.89 3.05
C GLU A 83 -6.47 1.08 3.86
N TYR A 84 -5.51 1.73 4.51
CA TYR A 84 -4.61 1.07 5.44
C TYR A 84 -4.23 1.99 6.60
N ASP A 85 -3.77 1.38 7.69
CA ASP A 85 -3.13 2.08 8.80
C ASP A 85 -1.88 1.34 9.29
N LEU A 86 -1.04 2.06 10.05
CA LEU A 86 0.15 1.57 10.71
C LEU A 86 -0.08 1.69 12.22
N VAL A 87 -0.12 0.58 12.93
CA VAL A 87 -0.46 0.54 14.37
C VAL A 87 0.73 0.04 15.18
N PHE A 88 1.12 0.81 16.20
CA PHE A 88 2.12 0.37 17.18
C PHE A 88 1.39 -0.24 18.38
N LEU A 89 1.52 -1.56 18.56
CA LEU A 89 0.80 -2.28 19.61
C LEU A 89 1.33 -1.98 21.00
N ASN A 90 2.63 -1.71 21.15
CA ASN A 90 3.24 -1.53 22.47
C ASN A 90 3.92 -0.18 22.56
N GLY A 91 3.17 0.81 23.05
CA GLY A 91 3.50 2.24 23.14
C GLY A 91 4.88 2.67 23.69
N CYS A 92 5.84 1.79 24.00
CA CYS A 92 7.10 2.07 24.66
C CYS A 92 8.29 1.14 24.29
N VAL A 93 8.29 0.41 23.17
CA VAL A 93 9.50 -0.35 22.75
C VAL A 93 10.30 0.42 21.71
N ILE A 94 11.56 0.74 22.04
CA ILE A 94 12.50 1.37 21.10
C ILE A 94 12.74 0.42 19.93
N ASN A 95 12.64 0.92 18.69
CA ASN A 95 12.72 0.14 17.44
C ASN A 95 11.57 -0.84 17.20
N GLU A 96 10.38 -0.61 17.78
CA GLU A 96 9.19 -1.37 17.39
C GLU A 96 8.79 -1.06 15.94
N LYS A 97 8.44 -2.11 15.19
CA LYS A 97 7.83 -2.03 13.87
C LYS A 97 6.31 -1.98 14.04
N PRO A 98 5.60 -1.14 13.27
CA PRO A 98 4.15 -1.14 13.31
C PRO A 98 3.58 -2.39 12.63
N ASP A 99 2.35 -2.74 13.00
CA ASP A 99 1.50 -3.63 12.22
C ASP A 99 0.90 -2.86 11.05
N LEU A 100 0.90 -3.49 9.88
CA LEU A 100 0.20 -2.97 8.71
C LEU A 100 -1.20 -3.60 8.66
N ASN A 101 -2.25 -2.80 8.82
CA ASN A 101 -3.61 -3.28 8.60
C ASN A 101 -4.19 -2.79 7.28
N ILE A 102 -4.83 -3.71 6.55
CA ILE A 102 -5.70 -3.40 5.43
C ILE A 102 -7.12 -3.19 5.95
N ILE A 103 -7.75 -2.11 5.49
CA ILE A 103 -9.11 -1.71 5.80
C ILE A 103 -9.94 -1.76 4.52
N VAL A 104 -10.97 -2.60 4.51
CA VAL A 104 -11.93 -2.70 3.39
C VAL A 104 -13.34 -2.40 3.89
N LEU A 105 -14.08 -1.58 3.16
CA LEU A 105 -15.50 -1.34 3.42
C LEU A 105 -16.33 -2.32 2.60
N ASN A 106 -17.10 -3.19 3.27
CA ASN A 106 -18.00 -4.12 2.63
C ASN A 106 -19.42 -3.93 3.16
N SER A 107 -20.35 -3.49 2.30
CA SER A 107 -21.78 -3.36 2.62
C SER A 107 -22.08 -2.60 3.92
N GLY A 108 -21.30 -1.54 4.18
CA GLY A 108 -21.40 -0.70 5.39
C GLY A 108 -20.63 -1.23 6.61
N GLN A 109 -20.01 -2.40 6.53
CA GLN A 109 -19.15 -2.96 7.57
C GLN A 109 -17.66 -2.73 7.24
N LYS A 110 -16.88 -2.33 8.26
CA LYS A 110 -15.43 -2.17 8.17
C LYS A 110 -14.76 -3.51 8.47
N LEU A 111 -14.10 -4.09 7.48
CA LEU A 111 -13.22 -5.25 7.65
C LEU A 111 -11.79 -4.74 7.86
N ILE A 112 -11.16 -5.15 8.96
CA ILE A 112 -9.76 -4.86 9.25
C ILE A 112 -9.00 -6.19 9.31
N ARG A 113 -7.84 -6.24 8.64
CA ARG A 113 -6.95 -7.40 8.60
C ARG A 113 -5.50 -6.95 8.72
N SER A 114 -4.78 -7.51 9.68
CA SER A 114 -3.35 -7.29 9.83
C SER A 114 -2.56 -8.23 8.92
N ILE A 115 -1.50 -7.72 8.27
CA ILE A 115 -0.67 -8.51 7.35
C ILE A 115 0.02 -9.68 8.06
N ASP A 116 0.46 -9.49 9.31
CA ASP A 116 1.11 -10.51 10.14
C ASP A 116 0.24 -11.76 10.39
N SER A 117 -1.08 -11.61 10.27
CA SER A 117 -2.06 -12.68 10.49
C SER A 117 -2.47 -13.46 9.24
N LEU A 118 -1.95 -13.07 8.07
CA LEU A 118 -2.37 -13.63 6.79
C LEU A 118 -1.55 -14.86 6.40
N TRP A 119 -2.22 -15.85 5.83
CA TRP A 119 -1.56 -17.02 5.27
C TRP A 119 -0.94 -16.67 3.91
N GLY A 120 0.07 -17.44 3.48
CA GLY A 120 0.82 -17.16 2.25
C GLY A 120 -0.03 -17.03 0.98
N PHE A 121 -1.07 -17.85 0.83
CA PHE A 121 -1.96 -17.73 -0.33
C PHE A 121 -2.78 -16.43 -0.30
N GLN A 122 -3.10 -15.90 0.90
CA GLN A 122 -3.78 -14.63 1.05
C GLN A 122 -2.85 -13.48 0.67
N ILE A 123 -1.58 -13.58 1.06
CA ILE A 123 -0.53 -12.61 0.68
C ILE A 123 -0.32 -12.62 -0.84
N ALA A 124 -0.14 -13.79 -1.46
CA ALA A 124 -0.03 -13.92 -2.91
C ALA A 124 -1.23 -13.27 -3.62
N ARG A 125 -2.44 -13.54 -3.12
CA ARG A 125 -3.67 -12.96 -3.68
C ARG A 125 -3.72 -11.44 -3.57
N LEU A 126 -3.12 -10.82 -2.56
CA LEU A 126 -3.03 -9.36 -2.45
C LEU A 126 -2.19 -8.76 -3.58
N TYR A 127 -1.06 -9.37 -3.95
CA TYR A 127 -0.27 -8.91 -5.10
C TYR A 127 -1.09 -8.91 -6.38
N GLU A 128 -1.76 -10.03 -6.67
CA GLU A 128 -2.60 -10.17 -7.85
C GLU A 128 -3.69 -9.08 -7.90
N ILE A 129 -4.39 -8.86 -6.77
CA ILE A 129 -5.46 -7.86 -6.67
C ILE A 129 -4.90 -6.44 -6.93
N TYR A 130 -3.84 -6.05 -6.23
CA TYR A 130 -3.35 -4.68 -6.30
C TYR A 130 -2.60 -4.37 -7.60
N ILE A 131 -1.92 -5.34 -8.20
CA ILE A 131 -1.33 -5.17 -9.53
C ILE A 131 -2.44 -5.03 -10.58
N THR A 132 -3.46 -5.89 -10.52
CA THR A 132 -4.63 -5.78 -11.41
C THR A 132 -5.30 -4.41 -11.29
N GLU A 133 -5.50 -3.92 -10.08
CA GLU A 133 -6.03 -2.58 -9.84
C GLU A 133 -5.12 -1.49 -10.42
N ALA A 134 -3.81 -1.58 -10.21
CA ALA A 134 -2.86 -0.59 -10.72
C ALA A 134 -2.85 -0.53 -12.26
N LEU A 135 -2.97 -1.68 -12.93
CA LEU A 135 -3.14 -1.77 -14.38
C LEU A 135 -4.43 -1.06 -14.81
N LEU A 136 -5.57 -1.44 -14.24
CA LEU A 136 -6.87 -0.85 -14.57
C LEU A 136 -6.88 0.67 -14.39
N MET A 137 -6.33 1.16 -13.28
CA MET A 137 -6.27 2.61 -13.01
C MET A 137 -5.37 3.34 -14.00
N GLN A 138 -4.26 2.73 -14.42
CA GLN A 138 -3.39 3.32 -15.43
C GLN A 138 -4.06 3.32 -16.80
N THR A 139 -4.79 2.27 -17.18
CA THR A 139 -5.58 2.23 -18.41
C THR A 139 -6.60 3.36 -18.44
N LEU A 140 -7.39 3.51 -17.37
CA LEU A 140 -8.42 4.57 -17.26
C LEU A 140 -7.83 5.97 -17.45
N LEU A 141 -6.68 6.26 -16.83
CA LEU A 141 -6.02 7.55 -16.98
C LEU A 141 -5.53 7.85 -18.41
N ASN A 142 -5.22 6.82 -19.20
CA ASN A 142 -4.75 7.04 -20.57
C ASN A 142 -5.91 7.02 -21.58
N ASP A 143 -7.06 6.43 -21.23
CA ASP A 143 -8.24 6.35 -22.11
C ASP A 143 -9.09 7.64 -22.07
N GLU A 144 -9.27 8.26 -20.90
CA GLU A 144 -10.12 9.46 -20.73
C GLU A 144 -9.43 10.65 -20.03
N PRO A 145 -8.47 11.35 -20.70
CA PRO A 145 -7.65 12.40 -20.08
C PRO A 145 -8.43 13.60 -19.51
N SER A 146 -9.69 13.78 -19.90
CA SER A 146 -10.55 14.87 -19.41
C SER A 146 -11.22 14.58 -18.07
N GLU A 147 -11.39 13.32 -17.68
CA GLU A 147 -11.94 12.91 -16.37
C GLU A 147 -10.84 12.70 -15.31
N ASP A 148 -9.57 12.68 -15.74
CA ASP A 148 -8.37 12.44 -14.94
C ASP A 148 -8.21 13.27 -13.69
N ARG A 149 -8.72 14.51 -13.67
CA ARG A 149 -8.44 15.42 -12.55
C ARG A 149 -8.89 14.87 -11.21
N LEU A 150 -10.00 14.13 -11.15
CA LEU A 150 -10.47 13.55 -9.90
C LEU A 150 -9.56 12.40 -9.46
N LEU A 151 -9.19 11.52 -10.38
CA LEU A 151 -8.34 10.37 -10.12
C LEU A 151 -6.90 10.79 -9.77
N GLU A 152 -6.33 11.74 -10.50
CA GLU A 152 -5.02 12.32 -10.19
C GLU A 152 -5.01 13.04 -8.83
N ASN A 153 -6.09 13.75 -8.49
CA ASN A 153 -6.24 14.36 -7.18
C ASN A 153 -6.28 13.29 -6.09
N GLU A 154 -7.02 12.21 -6.28
CA GLU A 154 -7.08 11.09 -5.33
C GLU A 154 -5.71 10.43 -5.14
N ARG A 155 -5.01 10.12 -6.24
CA ARG A 155 -3.61 9.62 -6.23
C ARG A 155 -2.68 10.56 -5.44
N THR A 156 -2.81 11.86 -5.66
CA THR A 156 -2.02 12.87 -4.94
C THR A 156 -2.34 12.90 -3.44
N GLN A 157 -3.62 12.80 -3.06
CA GLN A 157 -4.01 12.74 -1.66
C GLN A 157 -3.52 11.47 -0.98
N ARG A 158 -3.53 10.32 -1.68
CA ARG A 158 -2.96 9.05 -1.19
C ARG A 158 -1.47 9.17 -0.89
N ILE A 159 -0.68 9.72 -1.81
CA ILE A 159 0.75 9.94 -1.59
C ILE A 159 0.97 10.85 -0.37
N LYS A 160 0.22 11.96 -0.25
CA LYS A 160 0.32 12.86 0.90
C LYS A 160 -0.02 12.17 2.22
N LYS A 161 -1.09 11.38 2.25
CA LYS A 161 -1.52 10.61 3.41
C LYS A 161 -0.45 9.58 3.81
N HIS A 162 0.09 8.86 2.84
CA HIS A 162 1.16 7.90 3.06
C HIS A 162 2.41 8.56 3.65
N ASN A 163 2.86 9.68 3.08
CA ASN A 163 4.03 10.42 3.58
C ASN A 163 3.83 10.89 5.02
N GLN A 164 2.61 11.31 5.38
CA GLN A 164 2.27 11.68 6.75
C GLN A 164 2.34 10.47 7.69
N LEU A 165 1.76 9.33 7.31
CA LEU A 165 1.81 8.08 8.09
C LEU A 165 3.24 7.59 8.31
N VAL A 166 4.08 7.62 7.27
CA VAL A 166 5.49 7.24 7.37
C VAL A 166 6.25 8.18 8.30
N LYS A 167 6.01 9.49 8.20
CA LYS A 167 6.63 10.48 9.09
C LYS A 167 6.23 10.26 10.55
N GLU A 168 4.96 9.98 10.82
CA GLU A 168 4.47 9.67 12.16
C GLU A 168 5.09 8.39 12.72
N ALA A 169 5.16 7.33 11.90
CA ALA A 169 5.79 6.07 12.26
C ALA A 169 7.28 6.23 12.58
N LEU A 170 8.02 6.96 11.74
CA LEU A 170 9.44 7.22 11.98
C LEU A 170 9.67 8.08 13.24
N ALA A 171 8.79 9.05 13.51
CA ALA A 171 8.86 9.87 14.72
C ALA A 171 8.59 9.04 15.99
N PHE A 172 7.70 8.05 15.90
CA PHE A 172 7.43 7.12 16.99
C PHE A 172 8.62 6.19 17.26
N SER A 173 9.19 5.58 16.23
CA SER A 173 10.33 4.66 16.37
C SER A 173 11.63 5.37 16.77
N ASN A 174 11.77 6.68 16.48
CA ASN A 174 12.96 7.47 16.79
C ASN A 174 12.64 8.84 17.43
N PRO A 175 12.26 8.89 18.71
CA PRO A 175 11.83 10.13 19.38
C PRO A 175 12.95 11.19 19.51
N ASN A 176 14.22 10.78 19.42
CA ASN A 176 15.38 11.69 19.53
C ASN A 176 15.71 12.44 18.22
N LEU A 177 15.17 12.04 17.08
CA LEU A 177 15.41 12.71 15.77
C LEU A 177 14.51 13.93 15.55
N TYR A 178 13.38 14.01 16.25
CA TYR A 178 12.39 15.08 16.09
C TYR A 178 12.34 16.08 17.27
N SER A 179 13.13 15.87 18.31
CA SER A 179 13.19 16.76 19.49
C SER A 179 13.99 18.06 19.27
N LEU A 180 14.58 18.27 18.09
CA LEU A 180 15.36 19.47 17.75
C LEU A 180 14.60 20.51 16.92
N GLY A 181 13.30 20.31 16.63
CA GLY A 181 12.53 21.18 15.72
C GLY A 181 11.26 21.81 16.26
N SER A 182 10.78 21.48 17.45
CA SER A 182 9.48 21.98 17.92
C SER A 182 9.44 22.15 19.45
N SER A 183 9.82 23.34 19.90
CA SER A 183 9.35 23.90 21.16
C SER A 183 7.83 24.09 21.09
N LEU A 184 7.07 23.04 21.36
CA LEU A 184 5.62 23.12 21.58
C LEU A 184 5.34 23.19 23.08
N ASN A 185 4.76 24.33 23.44
CA ASN A 185 4.32 24.73 24.75
C ASN A 185 3.19 23.79 25.22
N VAL A 186 3.52 22.74 25.97
CA VAL A 186 2.50 21.89 26.61
C VAL A 186 1.99 22.62 27.85
N GLY A 187 0.83 23.26 27.69
CA GLY A 187 0.08 23.89 28.77
C GLY A 187 -0.21 22.90 29.89
N LYS A 188 0.33 23.17 31.08
CA LYS A 188 -0.01 22.51 32.33
C LYS A 188 -1.50 22.73 32.64
N LYS A 189 -2.35 21.73 32.45
CA LYS A 189 -3.67 21.67 33.08
C LYS A 189 -3.49 21.25 34.55
N ASN A 190 -3.57 22.22 35.46
CA ASN A 190 -3.67 21.98 36.89
C ASN A 190 -4.95 21.18 37.19
N ARG A 191 -4.81 20.00 37.79
CA ARG A 191 -5.88 19.36 38.56
C ARG A 191 -5.99 20.09 39.89
N GLN A 192 -7.08 20.82 40.09
CA GLN A 192 -7.53 21.21 41.43
C GLN A 192 -8.20 19.98 42.06
N ILE A 193 -7.63 19.53 43.18
CA ILE A 193 -8.27 18.63 44.13
C ILE A 193 -8.94 19.56 45.15
N ASN A 194 -10.26 19.58 45.20
CA ASN A 194 -10.99 20.22 46.28
C ASN A 194 -11.24 19.18 47.38
N ASN A 195 -10.76 19.50 48.57
CA ASN A 195 -11.17 18.89 49.84
C ASN A 195 -12.56 19.40 50.25
#